data_AF-A0A6G7PX47-F1
#
_entry.id   AF-A0A6G7PX47-F1
#
_cell.length_a   1.000
_cell.length_b   1.000
_cell.length_c   1.000
_cell.angle_alpha   90.00
_cell.angle_beta   90.00
_cell.angle_gamma   90.00
#
_symmetry.space_group_name_H-M   'P 1'
#
loop_
_entity.id
_entity.type
_entity.pdbx_description
1 polymer ?
#
loop_
_entity_poly.entity_id
_entity_poly.type
_entity_poly.pdbx_seq_one_letter_code
_entity_poly.pdbx_strand_id
1 'polypeptide(L)'
;MENDIVESLTTQVKKEIAERYFGYRRMIEEDITTLKEEARRLERMIYEKIAPDLCRIYIMLKDRSLIEKFAHLIGLSEPIFYDDYLTQSKTIRRRLFRDLKVWGLTSHGRFRKLLQEIYQRLRRNVSHYRTDLAELKRHEALVNEEIRHFGENFSLSEILSFLGELDRLNTGTSLVEEMSEVGAREKLERSLAIPPLKPPSQELPDIPELPPLTQIRGELKRLADEAWPLHNRETIEAIVH
;
A
#
# COMPACT_ATOMS: atom_id res chain seq x y z
N MET A 1 54.05 -20.72 -12.69
CA MET A 1 54.21 -19.25 -12.54
C MET A 1 53.32 -18.48 -13.49
N GLU A 2 53.47 -18.55 -14.81
CA GLU A 2 52.60 -17.80 -15.75
C GLU A 2 51.14 -18.28 -15.69
N ASN A 3 50.93 -19.60 -15.55
CA ASN A 3 49.60 -20.20 -15.37
C ASN A 3 48.93 -19.82 -14.03
N ASP A 4 49.70 -19.75 -12.93
CA ASP A 4 49.18 -19.40 -11.60
C ASP A 4 48.70 -17.94 -11.52
N ILE A 5 49.34 -17.05 -12.28
CA ILE A 5 48.96 -15.63 -12.37
C ILE A 5 47.63 -15.50 -13.13
N VAL A 6 47.49 -16.19 -14.26
CA VAL A 6 46.26 -16.20 -15.07
C VAL A 6 45.08 -16.80 -14.29
N GLU A 7 45.31 -17.88 -13.54
CA GLU A 7 44.30 -18.51 -12.70
C GLU A 7 43.83 -17.59 -11.57
N SER A 8 44.77 -16.90 -10.90
CA SER A 8 44.47 -15.93 -9.85
C SER A 8 43.67 -14.74 -10.37
N LEU A 9 44.08 -14.16 -11.50
CA LEU A 9 43.38 -13.07 -12.18
C LEU A 9 41.97 -13.48 -12.62
N THR A 10 41.84 -14.66 -13.22
CA THR A 10 40.55 -15.20 -13.65
C THR A 10 39.61 -15.36 -12.46
N THR A 11 40.08 -15.95 -11.37
CA THR A 11 39.30 -16.11 -10.14
C THR A 11 38.86 -14.77 -9.56
N GLN A 12 39.74 -13.77 -9.57
CA GLN A 12 39.44 -12.43 -9.09
C GLN A 12 38.36 -11.73 -9.93
N VAL A 13 38.44 -11.81 -11.26
CA VAL A 13 37.45 -11.22 -12.17
C VAL A 13 36.08 -11.87 -11.98
N LYS A 14 36.02 -13.21 -11.89
CA LYS A 14 34.77 -13.94 -11.63
C LYS A 14 34.12 -13.51 -10.32
N LYS A 15 34.94 -13.38 -9.27
CA LYS A 15 34.49 -12.93 -7.95
C LYS A 15 33.91 -11.52 -8.02
N GLU A 16 34.59 -10.58 -8.68
CA GLU A 16 34.10 -9.21 -8.81
C GLU A 16 32.77 -9.12 -9.59
N ILE A 17 32.65 -9.87 -10.69
CA ILE A 17 31.40 -9.94 -11.46
C ILE A 17 30.25 -10.48 -10.60
N ALA A 18 30.49 -11.58 -9.87
CA ALA A 18 29.50 -12.17 -8.99
C ALA A 18 29.10 -11.21 -7.86
N GLU A 19 30.08 -10.57 -7.20
CA GLU A 19 29.83 -9.61 -6.11
C GLU A 19 29.00 -8.43 -6.58
N ARG A 20 29.29 -7.86 -7.76
CA ARG A 20 28.47 -6.79 -8.34
C ARG A 20 27.06 -7.28 -8.65
N TYR A 21 26.93 -8.39 -9.38
CA TYR A 21 25.64 -8.93 -9.78
C TYR A 21 24.73 -9.20 -8.57
N PHE A 22 25.22 -9.99 -7.60
CA PHE A 22 24.44 -10.36 -6.42
C PHE A 22 24.24 -9.19 -5.47
N GLY A 23 25.17 -8.23 -5.42
CA GLY A 23 25.03 -6.99 -4.65
C GLY A 23 23.86 -6.14 -5.16
N TYR A 24 23.82 -5.85 -6.46
CA TYR A 24 22.73 -5.09 -7.07
C TYR A 24 21.39 -5.83 -6.97
N ARG A 25 21.39 -7.14 -7.24
CA ARG A 25 20.17 -7.95 -7.09
C ARG A 25 19.60 -7.89 -5.69
N ARG A 26 20.47 -8.02 -4.67
CA ARG A 26 20.07 -7.97 -3.28
C ARG A 26 19.46 -6.62 -2.91
N MET A 27 20.04 -5.51 -3.39
CA MET A 27 19.49 -4.17 -3.17
C MET A 27 18.06 -4.07 -3.70
N ILE A 28 17.83 -4.48 -4.96
CA ILE A 28 16.49 -4.50 -5.56
C ILE A 28 15.52 -5.39 -4.78
N GLU A 29 15.95 -6.56 -4.31
CA GLU A 29 15.12 -7.46 -3.50
C GLU A 29 14.74 -6.85 -2.14
N GLU A 30 15.65 -6.09 -1.52
CA GLU A 30 15.41 -5.34 -0.28
C GLU A 30 14.40 -4.19 -0.52
N ASP A 31 14.50 -3.48 -1.65
CA ASP A 31 13.55 -2.41 -2.02
C ASP A 31 12.15 -2.95 -2.32
N ILE A 32 12.05 -4.07 -3.04
CA ILE A 32 10.78 -4.79 -3.27
C ILE A 32 10.15 -5.21 -1.94
N THR A 33 10.95 -5.63 -0.97
CA THR A 33 10.46 -6.01 0.37
C THR A 33 9.92 -4.80 1.10
N THR A 34 10.64 -3.68 1.08
CA THR A 34 10.22 -2.40 1.66
C THR A 34 8.89 -1.93 1.06
N LEU A 35 8.74 -1.96 -0.26
CA LEU A 35 7.49 -1.62 -0.96
C LEU A 35 6.29 -2.45 -0.48
N LYS A 36 6.48 -3.76 -0.28
CA LYS A 36 5.41 -4.64 0.25
C LYS A 36 5.03 -4.28 1.69
N GLU A 37 5.99 -3.89 2.51
CA GLU A 37 5.74 -3.46 3.88
C GLU A 37 5.00 -2.12 3.94
N GLU A 38 5.37 -1.17 3.07
CA GLU A 38 4.68 0.11 2.89
C GLU A 38 3.23 -0.08 2.44
N ALA A 39 3.00 -0.95 1.45
CA ALA A 39 1.64 -1.27 0.99
C ALA A 39 0.78 -1.88 2.11
N ARG A 40 1.33 -2.83 2.88
CA ARG A 40 0.65 -3.40 4.06
C ARG A 40 0.39 -2.36 5.15
N ARG A 41 1.29 -1.37 5.33
CA ARG A 41 1.08 -0.26 6.26
C ARG A 41 -0.11 0.60 5.84
N LEU A 42 -0.22 0.88 4.55
CA LEU A 42 -1.33 1.64 3.98
C LEU A 42 -2.66 0.89 4.10
N GLU A 43 -2.66 -0.42 3.84
CA GLU A 43 -3.81 -1.28 4.07
C GLU A 43 -4.28 -1.22 5.53
N ARG A 44 -3.36 -1.37 6.50
CA ARG A 44 -3.69 -1.22 7.92
C ARG A 44 -4.25 0.17 8.24
N MET A 45 -3.69 1.23 7.67
CA MET A 45 -4.19 2.60 7.86
C MET A 45 -5.67 2.73 7.45
N ILE A 46 -6.07 2.10 6.34
CA ILE A 46 -7.47 2.08 5.90
C ILE A 46 -8.35 1.47 7.00
N TYR A 47 -8.04 0.25 7.44
CA TYR A 47 -8.88 -0.48 8.40
C TYR A 47 -8.84 0.09 9.82
N GLU A 48 -7.73 0.71 10.24
CA GLU A 48 -7.55 1.22 11.59
C GLU A 48 -7.99 2.68 11.76
N LYS A 49 -7.96 3.48 10.68
CA LYS A 49 -8.16 4.94 10.76
C LYS A 49 -9.31 5.44 9.87
N ILE A 50 -9.44 4.94 8.65
CA ILE A 50 -10.45 5.43 7.69
C ILE A 50 -11.78 4.72 7.89
N ALA A 51 -11.79 3.38 7.81
CA ALA A 51 -13.00 2.57 7.95
C ALA A 51 -13.75 2.84 9.27
N PRO A 52 -13.08 2.95 10.45
CA PRO A 52 -13.78 3.25 11.69
C PRO A 52 -14.47 4.61 11.70
N ASP A 53 -13.91 5.62 11.02
CA ASP A 53 -14.53 6.94 10.94
C ASP A 53 -15.73 6.97 9.99
N LEU A 54 -15.63 6.29 8.84
CA LEU A 54 -16.78 6.06 7.96
C LEU A 54 -17.89 5.32 8.69
N CYS A 55 -17.56 4.23 9.39
CA CYS A 55 -18.53 3.45 10.16
C CYS A 55 -19.22 4.28 11.25
N ARG A 56 -18.48 5.15 11.95
CA ARG A 56 -19.09 6.06 12.92
C ARG A 56 -20.06 7.02 12.26
N ILE A 57 -19.69 7.62 11.12
CA ILE A 57 -20.57 8.51 10.37
C ILE A 57 -21.83 7.75 9.94
N TYR A 58 -21.70 6.54 9.40
CA TYR A 58 -22.86 5.74 8.99
C TYR A 58 -23.77 5.38 10.16
N ILE A 59 -23.21 5.02 11.32
CA ILE A 59 -24.00 4.77 12.52
C ILE A 59 -24.73 6.03 12.98
N MET A 60 -24.09 7.20 12.88
CA MET A 60 -24.74 8.47 13.21
C MET A 60 -25.84 8.82 12.21
N LEU A 61 -25.65 8.56 10.92
CA LEU A 61 -26.67 8.84 9.90
C LEU A 61 -27.84 7.85 9.98
N LYS A 62 -27.56 6.60 10.39
CA LYS A 62 -28.51 5.49 10.65
C LYS A 62 -29.32 5.01 9.45
N ASP A 63 -29.88 5.93 8.68
CA ASP A 63 -30.69 5.69 7.51
C ASP A 63 -29.85 5.60 6.24
N ARG A 64 -30.18 4.64 5.36
CA ARG A 64 -29.43 4.37 4.13
C ARG A 64 -29.46 5.55 3.17
N SER A 65 -30.58 6.27 3.04
CA SER A 65 -30.66 7.43 2.14
C SER A 65 -29.76 8.58 2.62
N LEU A 66 -29.62 8.77 3.94
CA LEU A 66 -28.71 9.77 4.51
C LEU A 66 -27.24 9.37 4.30
N ILE A 67 -26.93 8.08 4.39
CA ILE A 67 -25.60 7.53 4.12
C ILE A 67 -25.22 7.70 2.65
N GLU A 68 -26.14 7.40 1.73
CA GLU A 68 -25.93 7.61 0.30
C GLU A 68 -25.74 9.09 -0.03
N LYS A 69 -26.56 10.00 0.56
CA LYS A 69 -26.35 11.45 0.43
C LYS A 69 -24.96 11.87 0.92
N PHE A 70 -24.50 11.32 2.05
CA PHE A 70 -23.15 11.59 2.57
C PHE A 70 -22.06 11.07 1.63
N ALA A 71 -22.19 9.85 1.11
CA ALA A 71 -21.22 9.28 0.16
C ALA A 71 -21.06 10.18 -1.06
N HIS A 72 -22.17 10.60 -1.67
CA HIS A 72 -22.16 11.54 -2.79
C HIS A 72 -21.55 12.90 -2.42
N LEU A 73 -21.87 13.43 -1.24
CA LEU A 73 -21.34 14.70 -0.74
C LEU A 73 -19.80 14.70 -0.66
N ILE A 74 -19.20 13.53 -0.38
CA ILE A 74 -17.75 13.38 -0.27
C ILE A 74 -17.09 12.81 -1.53
N GLY A 75 -17.86 12.67 -2.62
CA GLY A 75 -17.36 12.23 -3.92
C GLY A 75 -17.24 10.72 -4.12
N LEU A 76 -17.87 9.91 -3.25
CA LEU A 76 -17.96 8.47 -3.44
C LEU A 76 -19.20 8.11 -4.27
N SER A 77 -19.06 7.17 -5.20
CA SER A 77 -20.17 6.62 -5.99
C SER A 77 -21.13 5.79 -5.13
N GLU A 78 -20.61 5.13 -4.10
CA GLU A 78 -21.38 4.31 -3.18
C GLU A 78 -20.75 4.30 -1.77
N PRO A 79 -21.53 3.97 -0.73
CA PRO A 79 -21.01 3.85 0.63
C PRO A 79 -20.05 2.65 0.78
N ILE A 80 -18.75 2.92 0.81
CA ILE A 80 -17.74 1.89 1.09
C ILE A 80 -17.74 1.52 2.58
N PHE A 81 -17.43 0.26 2.91
CA PHE A 81 -17.45 -0.29 4.28
C PHE A 81 -18.82 -0.23 4.98
N TYR A 82 -19.91 -0.05 4.22
CA TYR A 82 -21.26 -0.08 4.76
C TYR A 82 -21.83 -1.51 4.75
N ASP A 83 -22.49 -1.86 5.84
CA ASP A 83 -23.30 -3.07 6.00
C ASP A 83 -24.53 -2.68 6.84
N ASP A 84 -25.72 -3.17 6.49
CA ASP A 84 -26.96 -2.88 7.21
C ASP A 84 -26.86 -3.26 8.71
N TYR A 85 -26.09 -4.29 9.05
CA TYR A 85 -25.83 -4.71 10.43
C TYR A 85 -25.08 -3.65 11.25
N LEU A 86 -24.29 -2.80 10.60
CA LEU A 86 -23.50 -1.76 11.26
C LEU A 86 -24.38 -0.78 12.05
N THR A 87 -25.50 -0.36 11.47
CA THR A 87 -26.40 0.63 12.08
C THR A 87 -27.28 0.01 13.18
N GLN A 88 -27.50 -1.30 13.12
CA GLN A 88 -28.34 -2.07 14.03
C GLN A 88 -27.58 -2.55 15.29
N SER A 89 -26.29 -2.85 15.17
CA SER A 89 -25.52 -3.49 16.24
C SER A 89 -25.14 -2.54 17.39
N LYS A 90 -25.72 -2.78 18.57
CA LYS A 90 -25.39 -2.06 19.81
C LYS A 90 -23.92 -2.22 20.23
N THR A 91 -23.35 -3.42 20.06
CA THR A 91 -21.97 -3.73 20.47
C THR A 91 -20.96 -3.00 19.60
N ILE A 92 -21.16 -2.99 18.28
CA ILE A 92 -20.30 -2.26 17.33
C ILE A 92 -20.32 -0.77 17.66
N ARG A 93 -21.51 -0.20 17.86
CA ARG A 93 -21.68 1.20 18.27
C ARG A 93 -20.90 1.51 19.54
N ARG A 94 -21.12 0.78 20.64
CA ARG A 94 -20.38 1.03 21.90
C ARG A 94 -18.87 0.93 21.74
N ARG A 95 -18.38 -0.01 20.91
CA ARG A 95 -16.95 -0.15 20.64
C ARG A 95 -16.38 1.05 19.86
N LEU A 96 -17.10 1.53 18.85
CA LEU A 96 -16.61 2.61 17.99
C LEU A 96 -16.60 3.99 18.67
N PHE A 97 -17.51 4.23 19.62
CA PHE A 97 -17.69 5.54 20.26
C PHE A 97 -17.08 5.67 21.67
N ARG A 98 -16.61 4.58 22.29
CA ARG A 98 -16.15 4.52 23.70
C ARG A 98 -15.20 5.64 24.14
N ASP A 99 -14.29 6.07 23.27
CA ASP A 99 -13.22 7.02 23.62
C ASP A 99 -13.40 8.40 22.98
N LEU A 100 -14.58 8.68 22.41
CA LEU A 100 -14.86 9.96 21.74
C LEU A 100 -15.50 10.95 22.72
N LYS A 101 -14.71 11.91 23.19
CA LYS A 101 -15.21 13.01 24.02
C LYS A 101 -15.63 14.18 23.15
N VAL A 102 -16.89 14.61 23.27
CA VAL A 102 -17.40 15.78 22.53
C VAL A 102 -18.06 16.79 23.46
N TRP A 103 -17.69 18.05 23.25
CA TRP A 103 -18.20 19.19 24.00
C TRP A 103 -19.42 19.83 23.32
N GLY A 104 -20.44 20.15 24.11
CA GLY A 104 -21.61 20.90 23.65
C GLY A 104 -22.64 21.04 24.76
N LEU A 105 -23.43 22.13 24.73
CA LEU A 105 -24.42 22.41 25.77
C LEU A 105 -25.62 21.46 25.75
N THR A 106 -26.00 20.97 24.56
CA THR A 106 -27.13 20.06 24.37
C THR A 106 -26.67 18.78 23.69
N SER A 107 -27.37 17.66 23.92
CA SER A 107 -27.05 16.39 23.26
C SER A 107 -27.14 16.50 21.73
N HIS A 108 -28.09 17.29 21.22
CA HIS A 108 -28.21 17.59 19.78
C HIS A 108 -27.02 18.40 19.25
N GLY A 109 -26.58 19.42 19.99
CA GLY A 109 -25.38 20.18 19.64
C GLY A 109 -24.11 19.32 19.66
N ARG A 110 -23.97 18.45 20.66
CA ARG A 110 -22.88 17.46 20.76
C ARG A 110 -22.88 16.52 19.55
N PHE A 111 -24.04 16.02 19.14
CA PHE A 111 -24.17 15.12 17.99
C PHE A 111 -23.72 15.77 16.68
N ARG A 112 -24.19 17.00 16.39
CA ARG A 112 -23.72 17.76 15.21
C ARG A 112 -22.22 17.97 15.22
N LYS A 113 -21.68 18.35 16.38
CA LYS A 113 -20.25 18.63 16.53
C LYS A 113 -19.42 17.36 16.36
N LEU A 114 -19.86 16.25 16.95
CA LEU A 114 -19.23 14.95 16.83
C LEU A 114 -19.13 14.51 15.36
N LEU A 115 -20.21 14.68 14.57
CA LEU A 115 -20.20 14.33 13.15
C LEU A 115 -19.15 15.15 12.39
N GLN A 116 -19.06 16.46 12.67
CA GLN A 116 -18.06 17.34 12.05
C GLN A 116 -16.63 16.98 12.47
N GLU A 117 -16.42 16.64 13.74
CA GLU A 117 -15.10 16.24 14.26
C GLU A 117 -14.64 14.90 13.67
N ILE A 118 -15.53 13.91 13.58
CA ILE A 118 -15.23 12.63 12.92
C ILE A 118 -14.93 12.87 11.43
N TYR A 119 -15.72 13.70 10.75
CA TYR A 119 -15.46 14.04 9.35
C TYR A 119 -14.08 14.69 9.15
N GLN A 120 -13.71 15.65 10.01
CA GLN A 120 -12.39 16.26 9.94
C GLN A 120 -11.26 15.26 10.19
N ARG A 121 -11.45 14.31 11.12
CA ARG A 121 -10.48 13.23 11.35
C ARG A 121 -10.38 12.30 10.14
N LEU A 122 -11.51 11.89 9.56
CA LEU A 122 -11.58 11.11 8.33
C LEU A 122 -10.81 11.79 7.20
N ARG A 123 -11.08 13.08 6.96
CA ARG A 123 -10.39 13.86 5.92
C ARG A 123 -8.88 13.88 6.13
N ARG A 124 -8.41 14.09 7.36
CA ARG A 124 -6.97 14.07 7.66
C ARG A 124 -6.36 12.69 7.37
N ASN A 125 -7.02 11.62 7.80
CA ASN A 125 -6.56 10.25 7.56
C ASN A 125 -6.54 9.90 6.07
N VAL A 126 -7.58 10.27 5.32
CA VAL A 126 -7.62 10.08 3.85
C VAL A 126 -6.54 10.90 3.15
N SER A 127 -6.31 12.14 3.59
CA SER A 127 -5.25 12.97 3.04
C SER A 127 -3.87 12.36 3.27
N HIS A 128 -3.58 11.87 4.48
CA HIS A 128 -2.31 11.18 4.77
C HIS A 128 -2.17 9.90 3.93
N TYR A 129 -3.23 9.09 3.88
CA TYR A 129 -3.26 7.88 3.05
C TYR A 129 -2.95 8.17 1.58
N ARG A 130 -3.56 9.21 1.00
CA ARG A 130 -3.32 9.60 -0.40
C ARG A 130 -1.89 10.07 -0.63
N THR A 131 -1.31 10.82 0.31
CA THR A 131 0.10 11.26 0.24
C THR A 131 1.03 10.05 0.25
N ASP A 132 0.85 9.14 1.21
CA ASP A 132 1.65 7.92 1.34
C ASP A 132 1.47 7.00 0.12
N LEU A 133 0.25 6.88 -0.42
CA LEU A 133 -0.02 6.09 -1.63
C LEU A 133 0.70 6.69 -2.86
N ALA A 134 0.74 8.01 -2.97
CA ALA A 134 1.48 8.69 -4.04
C ALA A 134 3.00 8.52 -3.89
N GLU A 135 3.50 8.46 -2.66
CA GLU A 135 4.90 8.12 -2.38
C GLU A 135 5.22 6.68 -2.73
N LEU A 136 4.39 5.72 -2.33
CA LEU A 136 4.52 4.31 -2.71
C LEU A 136 4.58 4.16 -4.23
N LYS A 137 3.66 4.80 -4.97
CA LYS A 137 3.64 4.75 -6.45
C LYS A 137 4.92 5.33 -7.08
N ARG A 138 5.51 6.36 -6.48
CA ARG A 138 6.81 6.91 -6.94
C ARG A 138 7.93 5.92 -6.68
N HIS A 139 7.97 5.31 -5.49
CA HIS A 139 8.97 4.31 -5.13
C HIS A 139 8.87 3.07 -6.03
N GLU A 140 7.66 2.59 -6.34
CA GLU A 140 7.43 1.50 -7.31
C GLU A 140 7.96 1.82 -8.71
N ALA A 141 7.83 3.07 -9.16
CA ALA A 141 8.36 3.49 -10.45
C ALA A 141 9.90 3.49 -10.46
N LEU A 142 10.52 3.93 -9.36
CA LEU A 142 11.98 3.91 -9.21
C LEU A 142 12.53 2.47 -9.22
N VAL A 143 11.96 1.58 -8.42
CA VAL A 143 12.40 0.17 -8.37
C VAL A 143 12.21 -0.52 -9.72
N ASN A 144 11.13 -0.21 -10.45
CA ASN A 144 10.95 -0.73 -11.81
C ASN A 144 11.99 -0.21 -12.81
N GLU A 145 12.43 1.04 -12.66
CA GLU A 145 13.56 1.57 -13.44
C GLU A 145 14.85 0.84 -13.11
N GLU A 146 15.12 0.59 -11.82
CA GLU A 146 16.30 -0.14 -11.37
C GLU A 146 16.31 -1.59 -11.85
N ILE A 147 15.16 -2.29 -11.83
CA ILE A 147 15.02 -3.63 -12.41
C ILE A 147 15.35 -3.61 -13.91
N ARG A 148 14.93 -2.57 -14.64
CA ARG A 148 15.24 -2.42 -16.07
C ARG A 148 16.73 -2.22 -16.29
N HIS A 149 17.33 -1.27 -15.57
CA HIS A 149 18.77 -1.03 -15.63
C HIS A 149 19.60 -2.22 -15.18
N PHE A 150 19.10 -3.03 -14.24
CA PHE A 150 19.73 -4.28 -13.87
C PHE A 150 19.73 -5.27 -15.04
N GLY A 151 18.60 -5.43 -15.73
CA GLY A 151 18.52 -6.27 -16.93
C GLY A 151 19.41 -5.80 -18.08
N GLU A 152 19.54 -4.49 -18.27
CA GLU A 152 20.40 -3.89 -19.30
C GLU A 152 21.89 -4.03 -18.99
N ASN A 153 22.30 -3.75 -17.74
CA ASN A 153 23.72 -3.74 -17.35
C ASN A 153 24.25 -5.13 -16.96
N PHE A 154 23.37 -6.06 -16.59
CA PHE A 154 23.73 -7.43 -16.21
C PHE A 154 23.04 -8.43 -17.13
N SER A 155 23.36 -8.37 -18.42
CA SER A 155 22.99 -9.40 -19.38
C SER A 155 23.61 -10.74 -18.95
N LEU A 156 22.78 -11.61 -18.35
CA LEU A 156 23.22 -12.91 -17.84
C LEU A 156 23.84 -13.77 -18.93
N SER A 157 23.33 -13.67 -20.16
CA SER A 157 23.87 -14.39 -21.31
C SER A 157 25.28 -13.89 -21.68
N GLU A 158 25.53 -12.59 -21.63
CA GLU A 158 26.86 -12.00 -21.85
C GLU A 158 27.83 -12.35 -20.72
N ILE A 159 27.38 -12.27 -19.47
CA ILE A 159 28.16 -12.64 -18.29
C ILE A 159 28.55 -14.12 -18.36
N LEU A 160 27.59 -15.02 -18.61
CA LEU A 160 27.85 -16.46 -18.70
C LEU A 160 28.75 -16.82 -19.89
N SER A 161 28.62 -16.10 -21.02
CA SER A 161 29.51 -16.27 -22.18
C SER A 161 30.94 -15.84 -21.85
N PHE A 162 31.11 -14.67 -21.23
CA PHE A 162 32.41 -14.16 -20.79
C PHE A 162 33.09 -15.07 -19.75
N LEU A 163 32.34 -15.54 -18.75
CA LEU A 163 32.82 -16.51 -17.78
C LEU A 163 33.25 -17.82 -18.45
N GLY A 164 32.48 -18.26 -19.45
CA GLY A 164 32.79 -19.45 -20.23
C GLY A 164 34.07 -19.31 -21.07
N GLU A 165 34.36 -18.13 -21.62
CA GLU A 165 35.61 -17.82 -22.32
C GLU A 165 36.81 -17.79 -21.36
N LEU A 166 36.65 -17.18 -20.18
CA LEU A 166 37.66 -17.19 -19.13
C LEU A 166 37.97 -18.62 -18.64
N ASP A 167 36.98 -19.50 -18.54
CA ASP A 167 37.20 -20.92 -18.23
C ASP A 167 38.04 -21.62 -19.29
N ARG A 168 37.73 -21.44 -20.59
CA ARG A 168 38.53 -22.05 -21.67
C ARG A 168 39.99 -21.62 -21.63
N LEU A 169 40.25 -20.35 -21.30
CA LEU A 169 41.61 -19.81 -21.18
C LEU A 169 42.39 -20.44 -20.01
N ASN A 170 41.71 -20.92 -18.97
CA ASN A 170 42.33 -21.39 -17.74
C ASN A 170 42.43 -22.93 -17.66
N THR A 171 41.41 -23.67 -18.10
CA THR A 171 41.31 -25.13 -17.98
C THR A 171 41.28 -25.87 -19.32
N GLY A 172 41.13 -25.16 -20.45
CA GLY A 172 40.98 -25.77 -21.78
C GLY A 172 39.57 -26.32 -22.07
N THR A 173 38.67 -26.34 -21.09
CA THR A 173 37.26 -26.76 -21.19
C THR A 173 36.37 -25.75 -20.47
N SER A 174 35.24 -25.37 -21.08
CA SER A 174 34.29 -24.45 -20.47
C SER A 174 33.28 -25.22 -19.60
N LEU A 175 33.27 -24.97 -18.29
CA LEU A 175 32.24 -25.52 -17.39
C LEU A 175 30.82 -25.07 -17.83
N VAL A 176 30.72 -23.88 -18.42
CA VAL A 176 29.47 -23.34 -18.97
C VAL A 176 29.02 -24.13 -20.21
N GLU A 177 29.94 -24.68 -21.01
CA GLU A 177 29.60 -25.61 -22.13
C GLU A 177 29.29 -27.02 -21.65
N GLU A 178 29.88 -27.50 -20.56
CA GLU A 178 29.49 -28.80 -19.98
C GLU A 178 28.05 -28.76 -19.42
N MET A 179 27.55 -27.59 -19.06
CA MET A 179 26.12 -27.35 -18.73
C MET A 179 25.17 -27.38 -19.95
N SER A 180 25.61 -27.85 -21.13
CA SER A 180 24.82 -27.93 -22.38
C SER A 180 23.75 -29.04 -22.39
N GLU A 181 23.10 -29.32 -21.26
CA GLU A 181 21.76 -29.90 -21.34
C GLU A 181 20.83 -28.84 -21.97
N VAL A 182 20.20 -29.19 -23.10
CA VAL A 182 19.28 -28.32 -23.84
C VAL A 182 18.22 -27.78 -22.86
N GLY A 183 18.27 -26.47 -22.56
CA GLY A 183 17.36 -25.77 -21.66
C GLY A 183 17.86 -25.51 -20.23
N ALA A 184 19.04 -26.01 -19.82
CA ALA A 184 19.59 -25.73 -18.49
C ALA A 184 20.02 -24.26 -18.33
N ARG A 185 20.61 -23.67 -19.38
CA ARG A 185 20.99 -22.24 -19.42
C ARG A 185 19.78 -21.31 -19.34
N GLU A 186 18.74 -21.54 -20.14
CA GLU A 186 17.53 -20.73 -20.11
C GLU A 186 16.80 -20.83 -18.76
N LYS A 187 16.81 -22.00 -18.11
CA LYS A 187 16.28 -22.15 -16.75
C LYS A 187 17.09 -21.36 -15.73
N LEU A 188 18.43 -21.41 -15.82
CA LEU A 188 19.30 -20.64 -14.94
C LEU A 188 19.09 -19.13 -15.13
N GLU A 189 19.06 -18.65 -16.38
CA GLU A 189 18.80 -17.25 -16.70
C GLU A 189 17.45 -16.79 -16.16
N ARG A 190 16.38 -17.57 -16.34
CA ARG A 190 15.06 -17.25 -15.77
C ARG A 190 15.06 -17.24 -14.25
N SER A 191 15.81 -18.13 -13.60
CA SER A 191 15.91 -18.16 -12.14
C SER A 191 16.73 -16.99 -11.58
N LEU A 192 17.66 -16.47 -12.39
CA LEU A 192 18.55 -15.38 -12.02
C LEU A 192 17.96 -14.00 -12.37
N ALA A 193 17.09 -13.91 -13.37
CA ALA A 193 16.42 -12.67 -13.73
C ALA A 193 15.47 -12.17 -12.62
N ILE A 194 15.44 -10.85 -12.42
CA ILE A 194 14.45 -10.19 -11.56
C ILE A 194 13.26 -9.82 -12.46
N PRO A 195 12.06 -10.37 -12.24
CA PRO A 195 10.90 -10.02 -13.04
C PRO A 195 10.47 -8.58 -12.76
N PRO A 196 9.80 -7.90 -13.71
CA PRO A 196 9.18 -6.61 -13.47
C PRO A 196 8.26 -6.65 -12.24
N LEU A 197 8.29 -5.58 -11.44
CA LEU A 197 7.50 -5.51 -10.23
C LEU A 197 6.01 -5.40 -10.58
N LYS A 198 5.20 -6.31 -10.04
CA LYS A 198 3.75 -6.10 -9.94
C LYS A 198 3.48 -5.07 -8.86
N PRO A 199 2.98 -3.86 -9.18
CA PRO A 199 2.93 -2.77 -8.21
C PRO A 199 1.97 -3.08 -7.05
N PRO A 200 2.45 -3.19 -5.79
CA PRO A 200 1.58 -3.41 -4.64
C PRO A 200 0.45 -2.38 -4.49
N SER A 201 0.66 -1.15 -4.98
CA SER A 201 -0.33 -0.08 -4.97
C SER A 201 -1.60 -0.38 -5.77
N GLN A 202 -1.56 -1.34 -6.71
CA GLN A 202 -2.74 -1.76 -7.48
C GLN A 202 -3.78 -2.49 -6.63
N GLU A 203 -3.37 -3.09 -5.51
CA GLU A 203 -4.27 -3.78 -4.57
C GLU A 203 -4.93 -2.80 -3.58
N LEU A 204 -4.48 -1.54 -3.54
CA LEU A 204 -4.96 -0.51 -2.63
C LEU A 204 -6.07 0.34 -3.29
N PRO A 205 -7.16 0.66 -2.56
CA PRO A 205 -8.29 1.41 -3.11
C PRO A 205 -7.94 2.88 -3.37
N ASP A 206 -8.30 3.41 -4.53
CA ASP A 206 -8.20 4.86 -4.80
C ASP A 206 -9.38 5.61 -4.15
N ILE A 207 -9.13 6.18 -2.97
CA ILE A 207 -10.12 6.97 -2.23
C ILE A 207 -9.98 8.43 -2.66
N PRO A 208 -11.03 9.10 -3.17
CA PRO A 208 -10.95 10.48 -3.63
C PRO A 208 -10.57 11.46 -2.51
N GLU A 209 -10.07 12.64 -2.89
CA GLU A 209 -9.84 13.69 -1.91
C GLU A 209 -11.16 14.21 -1.33
N LEU A 210 -11.25 14.26 -0.01
CA LEU A 210 -12.48 14.69 0.66
C LEU A 210 -12.54 16.22 0.77
N PRO A 211 -13.69 16.84 0.49
CA PRO A 211 -13.84 18.29 0.52
C PRO A 211 -13.56 18.85 1.92
N PRO A 212 -12.95 20.04 2.06
CA PRO A 212 -12.72 20.65 3.36
C PRO A 212 -14.05 20.90 4.08
N LEU A 213 -14.06 20.79 5.42
CA LEU A 213 -15.27 20.97 6.21
C LEU A 213 -15.95 22.31 5.90
N THR A 214 -15.18 23.37 5.63
CA THR A 214 -15.71 24.70 5.29
C THR A 214 -16.64 24.71 4.09
N GLN A 215 -16.48 23.79 3.13
CA GLN A 215 -17.33 23.69 1.93
C GLN A 215 -18.61 22.91 2.18
N ILE A 216 -18.58 21.90 3.07
CA ILE A 216 -19.72 20.98 3.27
C ILE A 216 -20.35 21.08 4.67
N ARG A 217 -19.96 22.09 5.47
CA ARG A 217 -20.39 22.21 6.87
C ARG A 217 -21.90 22.31 7.01
N GLY A 218 -22.55 23.03 6.08
CA GLY A 218 -23.99 23.24 6.08
C GLY A 218 -24.74 21.93 5.81
N GLU A 219 -24.27 21.18 4.83
CA GLU A 219 -24.79 19.89 4.38
C GLU A 219 -24.62 18.85 5.48
N LEU A 220 -23.43 18.74 6.09
CA LEU A 220 -23.22 17.85 7.24
C LEU A 220 -24.12 18.19 8.43
N LYS A 221 -24.37 19.48 8.67
CA LYS A 221 -25.32 19.89 9.72
C LYS A 221 -26.74 19.45 9.38
N ARG A 222 -27.19 19.61 8.13
CA ARG A 222 -28.50 19.14 7.67
C ARG A 222 -28.64 17.62 7.81
N LEU A 223 -27.63 16.87 7.38
CA LEU A 223 -27.59 15.40 7.55
C LEU A 223 -27.69 15.00 9.03
N ALA A 224 -26.96 15.69 9.91
CA ALA A 224 -27.06 15.44 11.35
C ALA A 224 -28.47 15.74 11.90
N ASP A 225 -29.13 16.78 11.38
CA ASP A 225 -30.47 17.21 11.80
C ASP A 225 -31.55 16.23 11.35
N GLU A 226 -31.44 15.73 10.13
CA GLU A 226 -32.30 14.69 9.58
C GLU A 226 -32.10 13.34 10.31
N ALA A 227 -30.87 13.02 10.70
CA ALA A 227 -30.55 11.77 11.40
C ALA A 227 -30.94 11.79 12.89
N TRP A 228 -30.83 12.94 13.55
CA TRP A 228 -31.11 13.09 14.99
C TRP A 228 -32.42 12.45 15.47
N PRO A 229 -33.60 12.74 14.87
CA PRO A 229 -34.88 12.17 15.32
C PRO A 229 -34.99 10.66 15.09
N LEU A 230 -34.13 10.07 14.26
CA LEU A 230 -34.12 8.62 14.02
C LEU A 230 -33.53 7.85 15.20
N HIS A 231 -32.79 8.52 16.09
CA HIS A 231 -32.16 7.89 17.25
C HIS A 231 -33.03 7.92 18.47
N ASN A 232 -33.11 6.79 19.19
CA ASN A 232 -33.68 6.77 20.53
C ASN A 232 -32.69 7.33 21.55
N ARG A 233 -33.20 7.68 22.74
CA ARG A 233 -32.38 8.27 23.81
C ARG A 233 -31.18 7.41 24.21
N GLU A 234 -31.36 6.10 24.36
CA GLU A 234 -30.28 5.15 24.68
C GLU A 234 -29.16 5.19 23.62
N THR A 235 -29.52 5.32 22.34
CA THR A 235 -28.56 5.40 21.24
C THR A 235 -27.78 6.70 21.26
N ILE A 236 -28.46 7.83 21.50
CA ILE A 236 -27.81 9.12 21.63
C ILE A 236 -26.83 9.12 22.79
N GLU A 237 -27.24 8.61 23.96
CA GLU A 237 -26.35 8.51 25.12
C GLU A 237 -25.09 7.69 24.76
N ALA A 238 -25.22 6.56 24.06
CA ALA A 238 -24.07 5.76 23.62
C ALA A 238 -23.18 6.40 22.54
N ILE A 239 -23.63 7.48 21.89
CA ILE A 239 -22.88 8.18 20.83
C ILE A 239 -22.18 9.43 21.38
N VAL A 240 -22.82 10.17 22.28
CA VAL A 240 -22.33 11.48 22.77
C VAL A 240 -21.83 11.50 24.22
N HIS A 241 -21.83 10.36 24.92
CA HIS A 241 -21.21 10.17 26.25
C HIS A 241 -20.08 9.17 26.20
#